data_AF-A0AAD5ET82-F1
#
_entry.id   AF-A0AAD5ET82-F1
#
_cell.length_a   1.000
_cell.length_b   1.000
_cell.length_c   1.000
_cell.angle_alpha   90.00
_cell.angle_beta   90.00
_cell.angle_gamma   90.00
#
_symmetry.space_group_name_H-M   'P 1'
#
loop_
_entity.id
_entity.type
_entity.pdbx_description
1 polymer ?
#
loop_
_entity_poly.entity_id
_entity_poly.type
_entity_poly.pdbx_seq_one_letter_code
_entity_poly.pdbx_strand_id
1 'polypeptide(L)'
;MLARQALWWTPGNASGYHALLMGHLLGELVRRVSGKSFREFVATEISAPLGVDFQVGAPRRKIGREFQQSSPPENTGISPDFEPGSVQAETSLNPPLDSRSVNTEP
;
A
#
# COMPACT_ATOMS: atom_id res chain seq x y z
N MET A 1 14.92 2.60 -5.60
CA MET A 1 14.21 3.79 -6.14
C MET A 1 13.60 4.65 -5.03
N LEU A 2 12.82 4.12 -4.06
CA LEU A 2 12.16 4.96 -3.02
C LEU A 2 13.09 5.69 -2.04
N ALA A 3 14.10 5.02 -1.48
CA ALA A 3 15.01 5.62 -0.49
C ALA A 3 15.89 6.78 -1.02
N ARG A 4 15.89 7.02 -2.33
CA ARG A 4 16.62 8.12 -2.99
C ARG A 4 15.71 9.27 -3.41
N GLN A 5 14.40 9.15 -3.22
CA GLN A 5 13.44 10.18 -3.60
C GLN A 5 13.65 11.43 -2.75
N ALA A 6 13.64 12.60 -3.38
CA ALA A 6 13.65 13.87 -2.65
C ALA A 6 12.38 14.00 -1.80
N LEU A 7 12.54 14.49 -0.58
CA LEU A 7 11.41 14.76 0.29
C LEU A 7 10.62 15.94 -0.26
N TRP A 8 9.30 15.83 -0.23
CA TRP A 8 8.40 16.91 -0.62
C TRP A 8 8.34 18.04 0.40
N TRP A 9 8.60 17.72 1.66
CA TRP A 9 8.68 18.66 2.77
C TRP A 9 9.65 18.14 3.84
N THR A 10 10.08 19.03 4.73
CA THR A 10 10.88 18.66 5.91
C THR A 10 10.11 17.71 6.82
N PRO A 11 10.69 16.58 7.27
CA PRO A 11 10.01 15.65 8.17
C PRO A 11 9.44 16.35 9.40
N GLY A 12 8.19 16.03 9.75
CA GLY A 12 7.48 16.63 10.89
C GLY A 12 6.66 17.88 10.56
N ASN A 13 6.89 18.54 9.41
CA ASN A 13 6.16 19.78 9.06
C ASN A 13 4.81 19.53 8.38
N ALA A 14 4.60 18.35 7.80
CA ALA A 14 3.34 17.94 7.19
C ALA A 14 3.20 16.41 7.21
N SER A 15 1.96 15.93 6.99
CA SER A 15 1.63 14.52 6.86
C SER A 15 0.97 14.27 5.50
N GLY A 16 1.38 13.17 4.86
CA GLY A 16 0.83 12.71 3.60
C GLY A 16 0.43 11.25 3.70
N TYR A 17 -0.74 10.90 3.17
CA TYR A 17 -1.19 9.52 3.21
C TYR A 17 -0.44 8.69 2.15
N HIS A 18 0.52 7.88 2.58
CA HIS A 18 1.33 7.03 1.70
C HIS A 18 0.60 5.74 1.27
N ALA A 19 -0.54 5.89 0.59
CA ALA A 19 -1.46 4.79 0.24
C ALA A 19 -0.76 3.54 -0.33
N LEU A 20 0.23 3.73 -1.21
CA LEU A 20 0.90 2.63 -1.92
C LEU A 20 2.29 2.27 -1.34
N LEU A 21 2.96 3.26 -0.74
CA LEU A 21 4.38 3.15 -0.41
C LEU A 21 4.62 2.82 1.06
N MET A 22 3.64 3.07 1.94
CA MET A 22 3.78 2.79 3.38
C MET A 22 4.17 1.32 3.63
N GLY A 23 3.52 0.38 2.94
CA GLY A 23 3.80 -1.05 3.09
C GLY A 23 5.24 -1.43 2.68
N HIS A 24 5.79 -0.78 1.66
CA HIS A 24 7.17 -1.01 1.22
C HIS A 24 8.18 -0.48 2.24
N LEU A 25 7.95 0.72 2.77
CA LEU A 25 8.80 1.34 3.79
C LEU A 25 8.82 0.50 5.08
N LEU A 26 7.65 0.13 5.58
CA LEU A 26 7.53 -0.70 6.78
C LEU A 26 8.09 -2.12 6.55
N GLY A 27 7.85 -2.70 5.38
CA GLY A 27 8.38 -4.02 5.03
C GLY A 27 9.90 -4.06 5.05
N GLU A 28 10.56 -3.03 4.50
CA GLU A 28 12.03 -2.92 4.52
C GLU A 28 12.57 -2.64 5.93
N LEU A 29 11.86 -1.84 6.73
CA LEU A 29 12.22 -1.61 8.14
C LEU A 29 12.18 -2.93 8.94
N VAL A 30 11.08 -3.67 8.83
CA VAL A 30 10.91 -4.98 9.47
C VAL A 30 12.02 -5.94 9.03
N ARG A 31 12.33 -5.99 7.73
CA ARG A 31 13.40 -6.84 7.19
C ARG A 31 14.77 -6.49 7.76
N ARG A 32 15.11 -5.20 7.87
CA ARG A 32 16.41 -4.75 8.40
C ARG A 32 16.56 -4.96 9.89
N VAL A 33 15.49 -4.76 10.67
CA VAL A 33 15.53 -4.84 12.13
C VAL A 33 15.40 -6.29 12.62
N SER A 34 14.51 -7.08 12.02
CA SER A 34 14.20 -8.44 12.48
C SER A 34 14.87 -9.56 11.65
N GLY A 35 15.34 -9.26 10.44
CA GLY A 35 15.80 -10.26 9.47
C GLY A 35 14.68 -11.05 8.78
N LYS A 36 13.42 -10.88 9.17
CA LYS A 36 12.27 -11.61 8.61
C LYS A 36 11.66 -10.87 7.42
N SER A 37 11.02 -11.59 6.50
CA SER A 37 10.12 -10.94 5.54
C SER A 37 8.90 -10.34 6.26
N PHE A 38 8.26 -9.34 5.67
CA PHE A 38 7.07 -8.72 6.25
C PHE A 38 5.93 -9.73 6.46
N ARG A 39 5.74 -10.66 5.51
CA ARG A 39 4.76 -11.75 5.62
C ARG A 39 5.03 -12.65 6.82
N GLU A 40 6.28 -13.09 6.99
CA GLU A 40 6.67 -13.94 8.12
C GLU A 40 6.51 -13.21 9.45
N PHE A 41 6.93 -11.94 9.52
CA PHE A 41 6.79 -11.14 10.72
C PHE A 41 5.34 -11.02 11.15
N VAL A 42 4.43 -10.67 10.23
CA VAL A 42 2.99 -10.59 10.55
C VAL A 42 2.45 -11.95 11.00
N ALA A 43 2.85 -13.05 10.35
CA ALA A 43 2.40 -14.38 10.73
C ALA A 43 2.86 -14.77 12.14
N THR A 44 4.15 -14.56 12.47
CA THR A 44 4.73 -15.07 13.72
C THR A 44 4.57 -14.13 14.91
N GLU A 45 4.61 -12.81 14.68
CA GLU A 45 4.60 -11.81 15.76
C GLU A 45 3.23 -11.19 16.02
N ILE A 46 2.28 -11.35 15.08
CA ILE A 46 0.94 -10.72 15.18
C ILE A 46 -0.17 -11.78 15.09
N SER A 47 -0.31 -12.45 13.96
CA SER A 47 -1.46 -13.34 13.72
C SER A 47 -1.46 -14.56 14.64
N ALA A 48 -0.32 -15.26 14.77
CA ALA A 48 -0.23 -16.47 15.59
C ALA A 48 -0.42 -16.20 17.09
N PRO A 49 0.22 -15.18 17.71
CA PRO A 49 -0.02 -14.85 19.12
C PRO A 49 -1.45 -14.42 19.44
N LEU A 50 -2.14 -13.80 18.48
CA LEU A 50 -3.53 -13.36 18.63
C LEU A 50 -4.56 -14.42 18.21
N GLY A 51 -4.13 -15.54 17.59
CA GLY A 51 -5.02 -16.61 17.13
C GLY A 51 -6.01 -16.17 16.03
N VAL A 52 -5.64 -15.18 15.20
CA VAL A 52 -6.53 -14.63 14.16
C VAL A 52 -6.24 -15.20 12.77
N ASP A 53 -7.30 -15.41 11.96
CA ASP A 53 -7.19 -15.80 10.55
C ASP A 53 -6.86 -14.57 9.68
N PHE A 54 -5.61 -14.10 9.79
CA PHE A 54 -5.10 -12.95 9.03
C PHE A 54 -3.73 -13.25 8.43
N GLN A 55 -3.53 -12.87 7.17
CA GLN A 55 -2.26 -13.05 6.45
C GLN A 55 -2.02 -11.93 5.44
N VAL A 56 -0.74 -11.63 5.20
CA VAL A 56 -0.33 -10.71 4.14
C VAL A 56 -0.11 -11.49 2.85
N GLY A 57 -0.93 -11.21 1.83
CA GLY A 57 -0.88 -11.82 0.51
C GLY A 57 -1.56 -13.19 0.44
N ALA A 58 -2.29 -13.44 -0.64
CA ALA A 58 -3.13 -14.61 -0.77
C ALA A 58 -2.35 -15.89 -1.12
N PRO A 59 -2.75 -17.09 -0.63
CA PRO A 59 -2.13 -18.35 -0.99
C PRO A 59 -2.64 -18.79 -2.36
N ARG A 60 -1.74 -19.25 -3.24
CA ARG A 60 -2.08 -19.68 -4.62
C ARG A 60 -3.30 -20.61 -4.73
N ARG A 61 -3.53 -21.49 -3.76
CA ARG A 61 -4.66 -22.43 -3.74
C ARG A 61 -6.03 -21.75 -3.50
N LYS A 62 -6.06 -20.51 -3.00
CA LYS A 62 -7.28 -19.75 -2.73
C LYS A 62 -7.62 -18.72 -3.82
N ILE A 63 -6.83 -18.63 -4.90
CA ILE A 63 -7.01 -17.64 -5.99
C ILE A 63 -8.40 -17.70 -6.65
N GLY A 64 -9.14 -18.83 -6.55
CA GLY A 64 -10.53 -18.95 -7.01
C GLY A 64 -11.62 -18.62 -5.97
N ARG A 65 -11.25 -18.32 -4.71
CA ARG A 65 -12.15 -17.91 -3.61
C ARG A 65 -12.02 -16.43 -3.25
N GLU A 66 -11.09 -15.73 -3.87
CA GLU A 66 -10.82 -14.32 -3.61
C GLU A 66 -11.85 -13.46 -4.34
N PHE A 67 -12.25 -12.35 -3.72
CA PHE A 67 -13.04 -11.33 -4.40
C PHE A 67 -12.18 -10.76 -5.53
N GLN A 68 -12.58 -11.01 -6.78
CA GLN A 68 -11.95 -10.34 -7.91
C GLN A 68 -12.37 -8.88 -7.88
N GLN A 69 -11.41 -8.00 -7.60
CA GLN A 69 -11.68 -6.58 -7.64
C GLN A 69 -12.01 -6.20 -9.08
N SER A 70 -13.27 -5.89 -9.36
CA SER A 70 -13.69 -5.32 -10.63
C SER A 70 -13.13 -3.91 -10.75
N SER A 71 -12.55 -3.57 -11.90
CA SER A 71 -12.23 -2.17 -12.20
C SER A 71 -13.50 -1.34 -12.10
N PRO A 72 -13.49 -0.22 -11.35
CA PRO A 72 -14.64 0.69 -11.34
C PRO A 72 -14.86 1.24 -12.76
N PRO A 73 -16.11 1.59 -13.12
CA PRO A 73 -16.39 2.19 -14.42
C PRO A 73 -15.54 3.45 -14.63
N GLU A 74 -15.10 3.67 -15.88
CA GLU A 74 -14.41 4.90 -16.28
C GLU A 74 -15.35 6.07 -15.98
N ASN A 75 -15.00 6.90 -14.98
CA ASN A 75 -15.79 8.01 -14.46
C ASN A 75 -16.95 7.63 -13.51
N THR A 76 -16.64 7.61 -12.20
CA THR A 76 -17.64 7.55 -11.13
C THR A 76 -18.42 8.85 -10.93
N GLY A 77 -18.09 9.92 -11.68
CA GLY A 77 -18.63 11.27 -11.49
C GLY A 77 -18.10 11.99 -10.25
N ILE A 78 -17.16 11.35 -9.52
CA ILE A 78 -16.57 11.87 -8.30
C ILE A 78 -15.11 12.22 -8.61
N SER A 79 -14.87 13.47 -8.95
CA SER A 79 -13.52 14.04 -8.93
C SER A 79 -13.27 14.63 -7.55
N PRO A 80 -12.20 14.21 -6.85
CA PRO A 80 -11.83 14.90 -5.63
C PRO A 80 -11.44 16.35 -5.96
N ASP A 81 -12.11 17.29 -5.31
CA ASP A 81 -11.82 18.72 -5.42
C ASP A 81 -10.66 19.06 -4.48
N PHE A 82 -9.44 18.77 -4.93
CA PHE A 82 -8.23 19.11 -4.19
C PHE A 82 -7.65 20.43 -4.70
N GLU A 83 -7.33 21.32 -3.77
CA GLU A 83 -6.59 22.55 -4.08
C GLU A 83 -5.26 22.21 -4.79
N PRO A 84 -5.02 22.75 -6.00
CA PRO A 84 -3.78 22.50 -6.73
C PRO A 84 -2.53 22.85 -5.91
N GLY A 85 -1.53 21.96 -5.90
CA GLY A 85 -0.29 22.12 -5.13
C GLY A 85 -0.44 21.91 -3.62
N SER A 86 -1.63 21.56 -3.12
CA SER A 86 -1.81 21.16 -1.72
C SER A 86 -1.15 19.81 -1.44
N VAL A 87 -0.73 19.58 -0.19
CA VAL A 87 -0.22 18.28 0.28
C VAL A 87 -1.23 17.16 -0.02
N GLN A 88 -2.53 17.43 0.07
CA GLN A 88 -3.57 16.46 -0.23
C GLN A 88 -3.60 16.08 -1.72
N ALA A 89 -3.53 17.06 -2.62
CA ALA A 89 -3.45 16.82 -4.06
C ALA A 89 -2.19 16.00 -4.41
N GLU A 90 -1.04 16.45 -3.92
CA GLU A 90 0.24 15.79 -4.17
C GLU A 90 0.23 14.34 -3.68
N THR A 91 -0.26 14.08 -2.46
CA THR A 91 -0.19 12.74 -1.86
C THR A 91 -1.23 11.76 -2.38
N SER A 92 -2.39 12.25 -2.84
CA SER A 92 -3.50 11.40 -3.27
C SER A 92 -3.42 11.04 -4.76
N LEU A 93 -2.78 11.88 -5.57
CA LEU A 93 -2.74 11.73 -7.03
C LEU A 93 -1.41 11.15 -7.54
N ASN A 94 -0.47 10.82 -6.65
CA ASN A 94 0.85 10.34 -7.02
C ASN A 94 1.25 9.05 -6.27
N PRO A 95 1.60 7.96 -6.99
CA PRO A 95 1.60 7.84 -8.45
C PRO A 95 0.18 7.77 -9.02
N PRO A 96 -0.02 8.17 -10.29
CA PRO A 96 -1.27 7.93 -11.00
C PRO A 96 -1.60 6.43 -10.98
N LEU A 97 -2.80 6.08 -10.52
CA LEU A 97 -3.29 4.71 -10.51
C LEU A 97 -4.07 4.42 -11.80
N ASP A 98 -3.70 3.35 -12.48
CA ASP A 98 -4.44 2.80 -13.62
C ASP A 98 -5.38 1.69 -13.12
N SER A 99 -6.64 1.69 -13.57
CA SER A 99 -7.59 0.63 -13.22
C SER A 99 -7.15 -0.76 -13.71
N ARG A 100 -6.21 -0.84 -14.66
CA ARG A 100 -5.60 -2.08 -15.17
C ARG A 100 -4.44 -2.58 -14.31
N SER A 101 -3.97 -1.82 -13.32
CA SER A 101 -2.93 -2.28 -12.40
C SER A 101 -3.49 -3.21 -11.29
N VAL A 102 -4.81 -3.39 -11.23
CA VAL A 102 -5.46 -4.34 -10.33
C VAL A 102 -5.26 -5.77 -10.85
N ASN A 103 -5.00 -6.71 -9.94
CA ASN A 103 -4.91 -8.15 -10.25
C ASN A 103 -3.83 -8.55 -11.29
N THR A 104 -2.76 -7.77 -11.46
CA THR A 104 -1.64 -8.16 -12.32
C THR A 104 -0.93 -9.38 -11.73
N GLU A 105 -0.84 -10.47 -12.50
CA GLU A 105 0.05 -11.60 -12.19
C GLU A 105 1.51 -11.10 -12.09
N PRO A 106 2.34 -11.70 -11.21
CA PRO A 106 3.74 -11.31 -11.04
C PRO A 106 4.60 -11.56 -12.29
#